data_AF-B1L3S4-F1
#
_entry.id   AF-B1L3S4-F1
#
_cell.length_a   1.000
_cell.length_b   1.000
_cell.length_c   1.000
_cell.angle_alpha   90.00
_cell.angle_beta   90.00
_cell.angle_gamma   90.00
#
_symmetry.space_group_name_H-M   'P 1'
#
loop_
_entity.id
_entity.type
_entity.pdbx_description
1 polymer ?
#
loop_
_entity_poly.entity_id
_entity_poly.type
_entity_poly.pdbx_seq_one_letter_code
_entity_poly.pdbx_strand_id
1 'polypeptide(L)'
;MSGELKLRAIVSIAQLVLGILLFISGLVLYFTPSGRAHEFIIFMSRGSWRYWHDIFAFAFSGSSLIHIYFNFRSLKVLARRLFS
;
A
#
# COMPACT_ATOMS: atom_id res chain seq x y z
N MET A 1 18.51 19.77 -3.94
CA MET A 1 17.71 18.87 -3.08
C MET A 1 18.63 17.79 -2.52
N SER A 2 18.71 17.64 -1.20
CA SER A 2 19.59 16.63 -0.58
C SER A 2 19.17 15.21 -1.00
N GLY A 3 20.11 14.27 -1.01
CA GLY A 3 19.84 12.86 -1.38
C GLY A 3 18.77 12.23 -0.49
N GLU A 4 18.76 12.57 0.80
CA GLU A 4 17.75 12.11 1.75
C GLU A 4 16.33 12.59 1.39
N LEU A 5 16.18 13.85 0.97
CA LEU A 5 14.88 14.40 0.58
C LEU A 5 14.33 13.74 -0.69
N LYS A 6 15.21 13.40 -1.63
CA LYS A 6 14.88 12.61 -2.83
C LYS A 6 14.37 11.22 -2.45
N LEU A 7 15.08 10.50 -1.57
CA LEU A 7 14.67 9.17 -1.11
C LEU A 7 13.31 9.21 -0.40
N ARG A 8 13.09 10.21 0.47
CA ARG A 8 11.81 10.41 1.15
C ARG A 8 10.65 10.61 0.17
N ALA A 9 10.86 11.42 -0.87
CA ALA A 9 9.85 11.66 -1.91
C ALA A 9 9.55 10.37 -2.68
N ILE A 10 10.59 9.62 -3.09
CA ILE A 10 10.44 8.36 -3.82
C ILE A 10 9.67 7.33 -2.99
N VAL A 11 10.03 7.14 -1.72
CA VAL A 11 9.34 6.19 -0.83
C VAL A 11 7.87 6.60 -0.62
N SER A 12 7.58 7.90 -0.48
CA SER A 12 6.21 8.40 -0.35
C SER A 12 5.37 8.16 -1.60
N ILE A 13 5.94 8.41 -2.78
CA ILE A 13 5.26 8.15 -4.07
C ILE A 13 5.02 6.65 -4.24
N ALA A 14 6.02 5.82 -3.94
CA ALA A 14 5.89 4.37 -3.99
C ALA A 14 4.78 3.85 -3.07
N GLN A 15 4.69 4.36 -1.84
CA GLN A 15 3.59 4.04 -0.94
C GLN A 15 2.23 4.48 -1.49
N LEU A 16 2.13 5.68 -2.07
CA LEU A 16 0.86 6.14 -2.64
C LEU A 16 0.38 5.20 -3.76
N VAL A 17 1.29 4.82 -4.68
CA VAL A 17 0.98 3.90 -5.77
C VAL A 17 0.59 2.52 -5.24
N LEU A 18 1.37 1.96 -4.32
CA LEU A 18 1.07 0.67 -3.69
C LEU A 18 -0.27 0.69 -2.94
N GLY A 19 -0.57 1.78 -2.24
CA GLY A 19 -1.83 1.98 -1.53
C GLY A 19 -3.03 2.01 -2.48
N ILE A 20 -2.92 2.69 -3.63
CA ILE A 20 -3.95 2.70 -4.66
C ILE A 20 -4.16 1.29 -5.22
N LEU A 21 -3.09 0.57 -5.58
CA LEU A 21 -3.18 -0.79 -6.11
C LEU A 21 -3.78 -1.77 -5.09
N LEU A 22 -3.39 -1.65 -3.82
CA LEU A 22 -3.92 -2.45 -2.73
C LEU A 22 -5.41 -2.17 -2.51
N PHE A 23 -5.81 -0.90 -2.54
CA PHE A 23 -7.20 -0.49 -2.40
C PHE A 23 -8.07 -1.02 -3.55
N ILE A 24 -7.65 -0.83 -4.80
CA ILE A 24 -8.38 -1.31 -5.98
C ILE A 24 -8.53 -2.83 -5.94
N SER A 25 -7.44 -3.56 -5.72
CA SER A 25 -7.48 -5.03 -5.65
C SER A 25 -8.35 -5.52 -4.48
N GLY A 26 -8.33 -4.81 -3.34
CA GLY A 26 -9.22 -5.08 -2.20
C GLY A 26 -10.70 -4.87 -2.55
N LEU A 27 -11.05 -3.77 -3.24
CA LEU A 27 -12.41 -3.53 -3.70
C LEU A 27 -12.88 -4.62 -4.66
N VAL A 28 -12.05 -5.00 -5.63
CA VAL A 28 -12.37 -6.08 -6.58
C VAL A 28 -12.67 -7.37 -5.79
N LEU A 29 -11.78 -7.78 -4.89
CA LEU A 29 -11.95 -8.99 -4.09
C LEU A 29 -13.14 -8.96 -3.13
N TYR A 30 -13.48 -7.77 -2.62
CA TYR A 30 -14.61 -7.55 -1.71
C TYR A 30 -15.95 -7.75 -2.43
N PHE A 31 -16.12 -7.14 -3.61
CA PHE A 31 -17.36 -7.25 -4.38
C PHE A 31 -17.46 -8.57 -5.17
N THR A 32 -16.36 -9.33 -5.27
CA THR A 32 -16.35 -10.63 -5.94
C THR A 32 -17.12 -11.69 -5.14
N PRO A 33 -18.22 -12.26 -5.67
CA PRO A 33 -18.94 -13.34 -5.01
C PRO A 33 -18.06 -14.59 -4.87
N SER A 34 -18.23 -15.33 -3.77
CA SER A 34 -17.54 -16.62 -3.56
C SER A 34 -18.22 -17.74 -4.36
N GLY A 35 -17.46 -18.48 -5.17
CA GLY A 35 -17.96 -19.63 -5.92
C GLY A 35 -17.31 -19.78 -7.31
N ARG A 36 -17.40 -20.97 -7.90
CA ARG A 36 -16.77 -21.29 -9.21
C ARG A 36 -17.36 -20.51 -10.38
N ALA A 37 -18.61 -20.03 -10.26
CA ALA A 37 -19.31 -19.31 -11.32
C ALA A 37 -18.74 -17.89 -11.58
N HIS A 38 -17.92 -17.36 -10.67
CA HIS A 38 -17.33 -16.02 -10.76
C HIS A 38 -15.81 -16.06 -10.69
N GLU A 39 -15.22 -17.10 -11.29
CA GLU A 39 -13.76 -17.25 -11.31
C GLU A 39 -13.08 -16.12 -12.07
N PHE A 40 -13.70 -15.53 -13.09
CA PHE A 40 -13.12 -14.47 -13.90
C PHE A 40 -13.77 -13.11 -13.65
N ILE A 41 -12.97 -12.15 -13.20
CA ILE A 41 -13.38 -10.76 -12.94
C ILE A 41 -12.34 -9.83 -13.53
N ILE A 42 -12.79 -8.90 -14.37
CA ILE A 42 -11.94 -7.94 -15.07
C ILE A 42 -10.74 -8.67 -15.71
N PHE A 43 -11.05 -9.61 -16.61
CA PHE A 43 -10.06 -10.37 -17.40
C PHE A 43 -9.09 -11.26 -16.61
N MET A 44 -9.21 -11.36 -15.28
CA MET A 44 -8.30 -12.14 -14.44
C MET A 44 -9.07 -13.06 -13.50
N SER A 45 -8.43 -14.15 -13.08
CA SER A 45 -9.06 -15.03 -12.10
C SER A 45 -9.13 -14.37 -10.71
N ARG A 46 -10.12 -14.72 -9.88
CA ARG A 46 -10.16 -14.29 -8.46
C ARG A 46 -8.87 -14.66 -7.73
N GLY A 47 -8.30 -15.83 -8.05
CA GLY A 47 -7.01 -16.29 -7.51
C GLY A 47 -5.87 -15.35 -7.89
N SER A 48 -5.83 -14.91 -9.15
CA SER A 48 -4.84 -13.93 -9.63
C SER A 48 -5.01 -12.58 -8.94
N TRP A 49 -6.24 -12.09 -8.76
CA TRP A 49 -6.49 -10.87 -7.98
C TRP A 49 -6.00 -10.97 -6.55
N ARG A 50 -6.24 -12.12 -5.89
CA ARG A 50 -5.75 -12.37 -4.52
C ARG A 50 -4.23 -12.39 -4.46
N TYR A 51 -3.59 -13.11 -5.39
CA TYR A 51 -2.13 -13.15 -5.48
C TYR A 51 -1.51 -11.75 -5.60
N TRP A 52 -2.03 -10.90 -6.50
CA TRP A 52 -1.54 -9.54 -6.63
C TRP A 52 -1.84 -8.67 -5.42
N HIS A 53 -3.03 -8.80 -4.83
CA HIS A 53 -3.39 -8.11 -3.59
C HIS A 53 -2.40 -8.42 -2.46
N ASP A 54 -2.06 -9.70 -2.27
CA ASP A 54 -1.12 -10.14 -1.23
C ASP A 54 0.29 -9.60 -1.49
N ILE A 55 0.74 -9.58 -2.76
CA ILE A 55 2.02 -8.95 -3.14
C ILE A 55 2.01 -7.46 -2.83
N PHE A 56 0.95 -6.74 -3.22
CA PHE A 56 0.85 -5.31 -2.95
C PHE A 56 0.80 -5.04 -1.45
N ALA A 57 0.11 -5.88 -0.67
CA ALA A 57 0.03 -5.76 0.78
C ALA A 57 1.40 -5.95 1.43
N PHE A 58 2.16 -6.96 1.00
CA PHE A 58 3.51 -7.22 1.49
C PHE A 58 4.46 -6.07 1.13
N ALA A 59 4.46 -5.63 -0.12
CA ALA A 59 5.30 -4.52 -0.59
C ALA A 59 4.95 -3.20 0.11
N PHE A 60 3.66 -2.90 0.29
CA PHE A 60 3.18 -1.72 1.01
C PHE A 60 3.61 -1.76 2.48
N SER A 61 3.48 -2.92 3.14
CA SER A 61 3.89 -3.10 4.53
C SER A 61 5.40 -2.87 4.70
N GLY A 62 6.23 -3.48 3.85
CA GLY A 62 7.69 -3.27 3.87
C GLY A 62 8.08 -1.81 3.58
N SER A 63 7.46 -1.20 2.57
CA SER A 63 7.68 0.21 2.23
C SER A 63 7.26 1.15 3.37
N SER A 64 6.22 0.81 4.12
CA SER A 64 5.76 1.58 5.28
C SER A 64 6.79 1.65 6.40
N LEU A 65 7.52 0.56 6.66
CA LEU A 65 8.62 0.56 7.63
C LEU A 65 9.74 1.52 7.19
N ILE A 66 10.11 1.48 5.92
CA ILE A 66 11.12 2.38 5.34
C ILE A 66 10.64 3.84 5.42
N HIS A 67 9.37 4.09 5.11
CA HIS A 67 8.79 5.43 5.19
C HIS A 67 8.83 5.98 6.62
N ILE A 68 8.45 5.17 7.61
CA ILE A 68 8.50 5.56 9.02
C ILE A 68 9.93 5.85 9.44
N TYR A 69 10.90 5.01 9.06
CA TYR A 69 12.31 5.24 9.38
C TYR A 69 12.80 6.62 8.90
N PHE A 70 12.54 6.97 7.64
CA PHE A 70 12.95 8.27 7.10
C PHE A 70 12.14 9.47 7.63
N ASN A 71 10.95 9.24 8.18
CA ASN A 71 10.08 10.31 8.69
C ASN A 71 9.93 10.29 10.22
N PHE A 72 10.72 9.49 10.94
CA PHE A 72 10.56 9.27 12.38
C PHE A 72 10.67 10.56 13.20
N ARG A 73 11.61 11.44 12.84
CA ARG A 73 11.75 12.76 13.50
C ARG A 73 10.49 13.61 13.34
N SER A 74 9.96 13.67 12.12
CA SER A 74 8.72 14.40 11.82
C SER A 74 7.53 13.81 12.58
N LEU A 75 7.42 12.47 12.61
CA LEU A 75 6.38 11.76 13.35
C LEU A 75 6.44 12.06 14.85
N LYS A 76 7.62 12.05 15.46
CA LYS A 76 7.82 12.37 16.88
C LYS A 76 7.39 13.81 17.21
N VAL A 77 7.68 14.77 16.33
CA VAL A 77 7.24 16.16 16.50
C VAL A 77 5.72 16.27 16.39
N LEU A 78 5.11 15.62 15.40
CA LEU A 78 3.66 15.59 15.22
C LEU A 78 2.96 14.98 16.43
N ALA A 79 3.41 13.81 16.89
CA ALA A 79 2.83 13.13 18.04
C ALA A 79 2.88 14.00 19.31
N ARG A 80 4.02 14.66 19.57
CA ARG A 80 4.14 15.59 20.72
C ARG A 80 3.11 16.71 20.66
N ARG A 81 2.83 17.27 19.48
CA ARG A 81 1.86 18.36 19.31
C ARG A 81 0.41 17.91 19.44
N LEU A 82 0.11 16.66 19.12
CA LEU A 82 -1.26 16.12 19.21
C LEU A 82 -1.65 15.74 20.64
N PHE A 83 -0.66 15.44 21.50
CA PHE A 83 -0.87 14.98 22.88
C PHE A 83 -0.33 15.95 23.95
N SER A 84 0.07 17.16 23.57
CA SER A 84 0.37 18.28 24.49
C SER A 84 -0.84 19.18 24.64
#